data_AF-A0A368EV27-F1
#
_entry.id   AF-A0A368EV27-F1
#
_cell.length_a   1.000
_cell.length_b   1.000
_cell.length_c   1.000
_cell.angle_alpha   90.00
_cell.angle_beta   90.00
_cell.angle_gamma   90.00
#
_symmetry.space_group_name_H-M   'P 1'
#
loop_
_entity.id
_entity.type
_entity.pdbx_description
1 polymer ?
#
loop_
_entity_poly.entity_id
_entity_poly.type
_entity_poly.pdbx_seq_one_letter_code
_entity_poly.pdbx_strand_id
1 'polypeptide(L)' 'MTGESSRLDGLTSWHADWRGLRVAVFGLSVTGFSVADTLAELGAEVLVLAESADPAYERLLPVIGVRSSMGS' A
#
# COMPACT_ATOMS: atom_id res chain seq x y z
N MET A 1 2.16 2.47 25.24
CA MET A 1 1.98 2.84 23.83
C MET A 1 3.32 3.04 23.10
N THR A 2 4.42 2.46 23.59
CA THR A 2 5.79 2.72 23.10
C THR A 2 6.30 1.73 22.06
N GLY A 3 5.63 0.58 21.85
CA GLY A 3 6.09 -0.48 20.93
C GLY A 3 5.80 -0.21 19.45
N GLU A 4 4.68 0.44 19.12
CA GLU A 4 4.30 0.71 17.72
C GLU A 4 5.20 1.79 17.08
N SER A 5 5.44 2.90 17.79
CA SER A 5 6.34 3.96 17.31
C SER A 5 7.73 3.40 17.03
N SER A 6 8.30 2.60 17.96
CA SER A 6 9.63 2.02 17.78
C SER A 6 9.72 1.07 16.58
N ARG A 7 8.61 0.44 16.19
CA ARG A 7 8.57 -0.43 15.00
C ARG A 7 8.56 0.40 13.72
N LEU A 8 7.74 1.45 13.66
CA LEU A 8 7.63 2.33 12.49
C LEU A 8 8.93 3.09 12.22
N ASP A 9 9.65 3.49 13.27
CA ASP A 9 10.93 4.20 13.16
C ASP A 9 12.00 3.40 12.38
N GLY A 10 11.88 2.08 12.34
CA GLY A 10 12.79 1.18 11.62
C GLY A 10 12.47 0.94 10.14
N LEU A 11 11.35 1.46 9.63
CA LEU A 11 10.86 1.21 8.25
C LEU A 11 11.51 2.14 7.22
N THR A 12 12.84 2.18 7.21
CA THR A 12 13.64 3.10 6.36
C THR A 12 14.36 2.39 5.20
N SER A 13 14.13 1.09 5.03
CA SER A 13 14.78 0.24 4.03
C SER A 13 13.83 -0.83 3.53
N TRP A 14 14.07 -1.32 2.30
CA TRP A 14 13.35 -2.44 1.72
C TRP A 14 13.54 -3.75 2.51
N HIS A 15 14.62 -3.84 3.28
CA HIS A 15 14.93 -5.00 4.13
C HIS A 15 14.30 -4.92 5.53
N ALA A 16 13.56 -3.85 5.84
CA ALA A 16 12.86 -3.72 7.12
C ALA A 16 11.64 -4.66 7.19
N ASP A 17 11.09 -4.85 8.39
CA ASP A 17 9.95 -5.76 8.60
C ASP A 17 8.59 -5.08 8.33
N TRP A 18 8.25 -5.00 7.04
CA TRP A 18 6.98 -4.48 6.54
C TRP A 18 5.79 -5.45 6.74
N ARG A 19 6.06 -6.70 7.13
CA ARG A 19 5.06 -7.77 7.15
C ARG A 19 3.92 -7.46 8.12
N GLY A 20 2.68 -7.63 7.66
CA GLY A 20 1.48 -7.38 8.46
C GLY A 20 1.27 -5.91 8.85
N LEU A 21 2.05 -4.98 8.29
CA LEU A 21 1.79 -3.55 8.46
C LEU A 21 0.56 -3.16 7.64
N ARG A 22 -0.39 -2.47 8.25
CA ARG A 22 -1.55 -1.95 7.53
C ARG A 22 -1.21 -0.58 6.94
N VAL A 23 -1.28 -0.45 5.62
CA VAL A 23 -0.87 0.77 4.90
C VAL A 23 -2.00 1.26 4.01
N ALA A 24 -2.31 2.55 4.10
CA ALA A 24 -3.20 3.23 3.17
C ALA A 24 -2.37 4.01 2.15
N VAL A 25 -2.64 3.81 0.86
CA VAL A 25 -2.04 4.57 -0.25
C VAL A 25 -3.12 5.47 -0.83
N PHE A 26 -2.90 6.78 -0.82
CA PHE A 26 -3.84 7.76 -1.36
C PHE A 26 -3.48 8.12 -2.80
N GLY A 27 -4.42 7.91 -3.71
CA GLY A 27 -4.29 8.15 -5.15
C GLY A 27 -3.91 6.88 -5.92
N LEU A 28 -4.52 6.70 -7.11
CA LEU A 28 -4.25 5.58 -8.01
C LEU A 28 -3.81 6.06 -9.39
N SER A 29 -2.51 6.37 -9.47
CA SER A 29 -1.76 6.64 -10.70
C SER A 29 -0.60 5.65 -10.82
N VAL A 30 0.36 5.88 -11.71
CA VAL A 30 1.63 5.12 -11.78
C VAL A 30 2.28 5.03 -10.41
N THR A 31 2.44 6.17 -9.72
CA THR A 31 3.13 6.23 -8.43
C THR A 31 2.37 5.48 -7.35
N GLY A 32 1.05 5.67 -7.26
CA GLY A 32 0.21 4.98 -6.28
C GLY A 32 0.23 3.46 -6.49
N PHE A 33 0.16 3.02 -7.75
CA PHE A 33 0.28 1.62 -8.10
C PHE A 33 1.64 1.03 -7.72
N SER A 34 2.75 1.69 -8.09
CA SER A 34 4.10 1.22 -7.75
C SER A 34 4.32 1.11 -6.23
N VAL A 35 3.81 2.08 -5.45
CA VAL A 35 3.88 2.01 -3.98
C VAL A 35 3.07 0.84 -3.45
N ALA A 36 1.85 0.63 -3.95
CA ALA A 36 1.00 -0.47 -3.52
C ALA A 36 1.60 -1.85 -3.85
N ASP A 37 2.16 -1.99 -5.04
CA ASP A 37 2.85 -3.19 -5.52
C ASP A 37 4.04 -3.55 -4.65
N THR A 38 4.98 -2.62 -4.47
CA THR A 38 6.16 -2.85 -3.63
C THR A 38 5.78 -3.18 -2.18
N LEU A 39 4.81 -2.46 -1.58
CA LEU A 39 4.41 -2.73 -0.20
C LEU A 39 3.70 -4.09 -0.05
N ALA A 40 2.89 -4.49 -1.04
CA ALA A 40 2.28 -5.80 -1.06
C ALA A 40 3.33 -6.92 -1.18
N GLU A 41 4.33 -6.76 -2.07
CA GLU A 41 5.46 -7.69 -2.20
C GLU A 41 6.28 -7.81 -0.90
N LEU A 42 6.43 -6.71 -0.16
CA LEU A 42 7.09 -6.69 1.15
C LEU A 42 6.22 -7.29 2.29
N GLY A 43 4.98 -7.68 1.99
CA GLY A 43 4.07 -8.37 2.91
C GLY A 43 3.20 -7.44 3.76
N ALA A 44 3.08 -6.16 3.40
CA ALA A 44 2.14 -5.25 4.03
C ALA A 44 0.69 -5.54 3.57
N GLU A 45 -0.27 -5.18 4.43
CA GLU A 45 -1.69 -5.17 4.10
C GLU A 45 -2.08 -3.80 3.53
N VAL A 46 -2.17 -3.71 2.20
CA VAL A 46 -2.37 -2.44 1.50
C VAL A 46 -3.84 -2.19 1.17
N LEU A 47 -4.29 -0.95 1.41
CA LEU A 47 -5.55 -0.39 0.91
C LEU A 47 -5.25 0.85 0.06
N VAL A 48 -5.68 0.86 -1.20
CA VAL A 48 -5.62 2.04 -2.07
C VAL A 48 -6.91 2.84 -1.97
N LEU A 49 -6.80 4.14 -1.71
CA LEU A 49 -7.93 5.07 -1.61
C LEU A 49 -7.80 6.11 -2.72
N ALA A 50 -8.80 6.28 -3.58
CA ALA A 50 -8.73 7.25 -4.67
C ALA A 50 -10.11 7.81 -5.05
N GLU A 51 -10.19 9.08 -5.42
CA GLU A 51 -11.41 9.68 -6.00
C GLU A 51 -11.68 9.15 -7.42
N SER A 52 -10.60 8.86 -8.15
CA SER A 52 -10.65 8.28 -9.48
C SER A 52 -9.41 7.43 -9.73
N ALA A 53 -9.50 6.54 -10.70
CA ALA A 53 -8.42 5.63 -11.07
C ALA A 53 -8.27 5.58 -12.58
N ASP A 54 -7.03 5.42 -13.05
CA ASP A 54 -6.81 4.86 -14.37
C ASP A 54 -7.36 3.42 -14.38
N PRO A 55 -8.29 3.06 -15.29
CA PRO A 55 -8.87 1.72 -15.34
C PRO A 55 -7.83 0.61 -15.50
N ALA A 56 -6.66 0.90 -16.08
CA ALA A 56 -5.57 -0.06 -16.18
C ALA A 56 -5.04 -0.45 -14.79
N TYR A 57 -4.77 0.51 -13.91
CA TYR A 57 -4.23 0.24 -12.58
C TYR A 57 -5.28 -0.37 -11.64
N GLU A 58 -6.53 0.08 -11.73
CA GLU A 58 -7.62 -0.50 -10.95
C GLU A 58 -7.76 -2.01 -11.17
N ARG A 59 -7.68 -2.47 -12.43
CA ARG A 59 -7.75 -3.90 -12.77
C ARG A 59 -6.54 -4.71 -12.29
N LEU A 60 -5.39 -4.06 -12.08
CA LEU A 60 -4.17 -4.75 -11.66
C LEU A 60 -4.09 -4.94 -10.15
N LEU A 61 -4.65 -4.04 -9.34
CA LEU A 61 -4.58 -4.14 -7.87
C LEU A 61 -5.04 -5.50 -7.30
N PRO A 62 -6.16 -6.11 -7.77
CA PRO A 62 -6.56 -7.43 -7.28
C PRO A 62 -5.59 -8.55 -7.65
N VAL A 63 -4.86 -8.43 -8.78
CA VAL A 63 -3.86 -9.42 -9.24
C VAL A 63 -2.70 -9.49 -8.25
N ILE A 64 -2.32 -8.36 -7.66
CA ILE A 64 -1.26 -8.25 -6.65
C ILE A 64 -1.80 -8.32 -5.21
N GLY A 65 -3.07 -8.72 -5.03
CA GLY A 65 -3.67 -8.92 -3.71
C GLY A 65 -4.04 -7.63 -2.96
N VAL A 66 -4.05 -6.48 -3.64
CA VAL A 66 -4.35 -5.17 -3.06
C VAL A 66 -5.82 -4.82 -3.24
N ARG A 67 -6.44 -4.29 -2.17
CA ARG A 67 -7.81 -3.77 -2.22
C ARG A 67 -7.82 -2.28 -2.55
N SER A 68 -8.88 -1.81 -3.19
CA SER A 68 -9.14 -0.39 -3.41
C SER A 68 -10.52 0.04 -2.88
N SER A 69 -10.65 1.31 -2.52
CA SER A 69 -11.92 1.99 -2.28
C SER A 69 -11.93 3.30 -3.07
N MET A 70 -13.02 3.55 -3.79
CA MET A 70 -13.22 4.78 -4.52
C MET A 70 -14.01 5.79 -3.69
N GLY A 71 -13.68 7.08 -3.87
CA GLY A 71 -14.51 8.19 -3.38
C GLY A 71 -15.90 8.12 -4.03
N SER A 72 -16.91 8.53 -3.27
CA SER A 72 -18.32 8.56 -3.68
C SER A 72 -18.79 9.97 -4.01
#